data_AF-A0AA51C7W9-F1
#
_entry.id   AF-A0AA51C7W9-F1
#
_cell.length_a   1.000
_cell.length_b   1.000
_cell.length_c   1.000
_cell.angle_alpha   90.00
_cell.angle_beta   90.00
_cell.angle_gamma   90.00
#
_symmetry.space_group_name_H-M   'P 1'
#
loop_
_entity.id
_entity.type
_entity.pdbx_description
1 polymer ?
#
loop_
_entity_poly.entity_id
_entity_poly.type
_entity_poly.pdbx_seq_one_letter_code
_entity_poly.pdbx_strand_id
1 'polypeptide(L)'
;MCKVITPESTEGHLHVHGPLEEAELLRETIAEELEGMTSLVARWHAVEGHEAKHAFLHAIESKKANLKNLWEALEKLEESLFSEAEHEHSHHHHH
;
A
#
# COMPACT_ATOMS: atom_id res chain seq x y z
N MET A 1 -20.28 27.83 28.77
CA MET A 1 -20.28 27.15 27.45
C MET A 1 -18.83 26.85 27.09
N CYS A 2 -18.40 25.61 27.28
CA CYS A 2 -17.06 25.17 26.89
C CYS A 2 -17.06 24.91 25.38
N LYS A 3 -16.15 25.54 24.63
CA LYS A 3 -15.93 25.23 23.22
C LYS A 3 -15.22 23.87 23.15
N VAL A 4 -15.95 22.85 22.75
CA VAL A 4 -15.36 21.58 22.29
C VAL A 4 -14.69 21.89 20.95
N ILE A 5 -13.36 21.85 20.91
CA ILE A 5 -12.61 21.84 19.66
C ILE A 5 -12.55 20.36 19.26
N THR A 6 -13.54 19.90 18.49
CA THR A 6 -13.32 18.70 17.68
C THR A 6 -12.23 19.06 16.67
N PRO A 7 -11.10 18.32 16.59
CA PRO A 7 -10.26 18.44 15.41
C PRO A 7 -11.18 18.14 14.24
N GLU A 8 -11.28 19.10 13.32
CA GLU A 8 -12.00 18.89 12.08
C GLU A 8 -11.48 17.58 11.52
N SER A 9 -12.39 16.64 11.27
CA SER A 9 -12.10 15.47 10.46
C SER A 9 -11.78 15.99 9.07
N THR A 10 -10.53 16.40 8.86
CA THR A 10 -9.97 16.53 7.54
C THR A 10 -9.97 15.12 6.99
N GLU A 11 -11.04 14.79 6.27
CA GLU A 11 -10.93 13.98 5.05
C GLU A 11 -10.04 14.77 4.08
N GLY A 12 -8.79 14.98 4.48
CA GLY A 12 -7.79 15.71 3.73
C GLY A 12 -7.19 14.72 2.76
N HIS A 13 -7.23 15.06 1.48
CA HIS A 13 -6.40 14.40 0.48
C HIS A 13 -4.97 14.35 1.03
N LEU A 14 -4.46 13.14 1.26
CA LEU A 14 -3.05 12.93 1.63
C LEU A 14 -2.22 13.37 0.42
N HIS A 15 -1.66 14.57 0.53
CA HIS A 15 -0.69 15.05 -0.44
C HIS A 15 0.66 14.47 -0.07
N VAL A 16 1.16 13.61 -0.93
CA VAL A 16 2.49 13.04 -0.85
C VAL A 16 3.46 14.06 -1.43
N HIS A 17 4.50 14.43 -0.68
CA HIS A 17 5.44 15.50 -1.00
C HIS A 17 6.82 15.01 -1.45
N GLY A 18 7.01 13.69 -1.59
CA GLY A 18 8.22 13.15 -2.19
C GLY A 18 8.22 11.62 -2.33
N PRO A 19 9.23 11.07 -3.02
CA PRO A 19 9.29 9.64 -3.33
C PRO A 19 9.28 8.72 -2.10
N LEU A 20 9.86 9.15 -0.98
CA LEU A 20 9.86 8.35 0.25
C LEU A 20 8.45 8.25 0.87
N GLU A 21 7.69 9.35 0.84
CA GLU A 21 6.30 9.36 1.31
C GLU A 21 5.40 8.57 0.37
N GLU A 22 5.70 8.56 -0.94
CA GLU A 22 4.98 7.74 -1.94
C GLU A 22 5.23 6.25 -1.68
N ALA A 23 6.48 5.87 -1.38
CA ALA A 23 6.83 4.52 -0.99
C ALA A 23 6.14 4.10 0.31
N GLU A 24 6.01 5.00 1.28
CA GLU A 24 5.29 4.72 2.52
C GLU A 24 3.79 4.47 2.26
N LEU A 25 3.16 5.31 1.43
CA LEU A 25 1.76 5.12 1.06
C LEU A 25 1.52 3.78 0.34
N LEU A 26 2.45 3.37 -0.53
CA LEU A 26 2.42 2.04 -1.16
C LEU A 26 2.55 0.92 -0.13
N ARG A 27 3.47 1.04 0.85
CA ARG A 27 3.64 0.05 1.93
C ARG A 27 2.41 -0.08 2.81
N GLU A 28 1.81 1.04 3.22
CA GLU A 28 0.56 1.08 3.98
C GLU A 28 -0.57 0.40 3.20
N THR A 29 -0.75 0.76 1.93
CA THR A 29 -1.77 0.17 1.06
C THR A 29 -1.56 -1.35 0.90
N ILE A 30 -0.31 -1.81 0.71
CA ILE A 30 0.01 -3.25 0.62
C ILE A 30 -0.38 -3.97 1.92
N ALA A 31 -0.09 -3.37 3.08
CA ALA A 31 -0.43 -3.96 4.38
C ALA A 31 -1.96 -4.11 4.55
N GLU A 32 -2.72 -3.05 4.24
CA GLU A 32 -4.19 -3.08 4.26
C GLU A 32 -4.75 -4.13 3.29
N GLU A 33 -4.17 -4.21 2.10
CA GLU A 33 -4.59 -5.17 1.08
C GLU A 33 -4.35 -6.62 1.55
N LEU A 34 -3.22 -6.91 2.19
CA LEU A 34 -2.89 -8.21 2.79
C LEU A 34 -3.83 -8.58 3.94
N GLU A 35 -4.18 -7.61 4.80
CA GLU A 35 -5.17 -7.82 5.86
C GLU A 35 -6.55 -8.15 5.28
N GLY A 36 -6.98 -7.40 4.26
CA GLY A 36 -8.20 -7.68 3.51
C GLY A 36 -8.21 -9.08 2.88
N MET A 37 -7.05 -9.56 2.41
CA MET A 37 -6.91 -10.91 1.85
C MET A 37 -7.12 -11.99 2.92
N THR A 38 -6.54 -11.82 4.11
CA THR A 38 -6.77 -12.70 5.27
C THR A 38 -8.26 -12.83 5.56
N SER A 39 -8.96 -11.70 5.52
CA SER A 39 -10.41 -11.62 5.72
C SER A 39 -11.20 -12.39 4.66
N LEU A 40 -10.80 -12.33 3.38
CA LEU A 40 -11.45 -13.08 2.29
C LEU A 40 -11.22 -14.57 2.41
N VAL A 41 -9.99 -14.99 2.72
CA VAL A 41 -9.64 -16.42 2.89
C VAL A 41 -10.40 -17.03 4.06
N ALA A 42 -10.51 -16.32 5.20
CA ALA A 42 -11.29 -16.79 6.34
C ALA A 42 -12.77 -17.03 5.96
N ARG A 43 -13.38 -16.11 5.21
CA ARG A 43 -14.77 -16.26 4.75
C ARG A 43 -14.94 -17.36 3.70
N TRP A 44 -13.97 -17.53 2.80
CA TRP A 44 -13.95 -18.64 1.85
C TRP A 44 -13.99 -20.00 2.55
N HIS A 45 -13.24 -20.16 3.65
CA HIS A 45 -13.28 -21.37 4.48
C HIS A 45 -14.60 -21.54 5.25
N ALA A 46 -15.25 -20.44 5.63
CA ALA A 46 -16.48 -20.46 6.41
C ALA A 46 -17.74 -20.79 5.59
N VAL A 47 -17.73 -20.54 4.27
CA VAL A 47 -18.89 -20.83 3.41
C VAL A 47 -18.85 -22.24 2.84
N GLU A 48 -20.02 -22.86 2.71
CA GLU A 48 -20.16 -24.22 2.15
C GLU A 48 -20.58 -24.22 0.67
N GLY A 49 -21.35 -23.21 0.25
CA GLY A 49 -21.92 -23.14 -1.10
C GLY A 49 -20.85 -23.01 -2.19
N HIS A 50 -20.95 -23.85 -3.21
CA HIS A 50 -19.98 -23.90 -4.32
C HIS A 50 -19.88 -22.56 -5.08
N GLU A 51 -21.02 -21.91 -5.34
CA GLU A 51 -21.07 -20.61 -6.00
C GLU A 51 -20.40 -19.51 -5.17
N ALA A 52 -20.68 -19.48 -3.85
CA ALA A 52 -20.05 -18.53 -2.94
C ALA A 52 -18.54 -18.76 -2.85
N LYS A 53 -18.08 -20.02 -2.76
CA LYS A 53 -16.65 -20.36 -2.79
C LYS A 53 -15.97 -19.89 -4.07
N HIS A 54 -16.61 -20.07 -5.21
CA HIS A 54 -16.09 -19.61 -6.49
C HIS A 54 -15.97 -18.08 -6.52
N ALA A 55 -16.98 -17.34 -6.05
CA ALA A 55 -16.93 -15.88 -5.95
C ALA A 55 -15.78 -15.39 -5.05
N PHE A 56 -15.59 -16.01 -3.88
CA PHE A 56 -14.47 -15.68 -3.00
C PHE A 56 -13.12 -15.99 -3.63
N LEU A 57 -12.98 -17.10 -4.36
CA LEU A 57 -11.74 -17.43 -5.07
C LEU A 57 -11.39 -16.36 -6.12
N HIS A 58 -12.37 -15.90 -6.89
CA HIS A 58 -12.18 -14.78 -7.83
C HIS A 58 -11.75 -13.49 -7.12
N ALA A 59 -12.36 -13.16 -5.99
CA ALA A 59 -11.97 -11.99 -5.20
C ALA A 59 -10.54 -12.10 -4.65
N ILE A 60 -10.12 -13.29 -4.20
CA ILE A 60 -8.76 -13.56 -3.71
C ILE A 60 -7.75 -13.41 -4.85
N GLU A 61 -8.00 -14.00 -6.01
CA GLU A 61 -7.10 -13.91 -7.18
C GLU A 61 -7.01 -12.46 -7.70
N SER A 62 -8.12 -11.72 -7.74
CA SER A 62 -8.11 -10.31 -8.09
C SER A 62 -7.25 -9.49 -7.13
N LYS A 63 -7.39 -9.72 -5.81
CA LYS A 63 -6.61 -9.00 -4.79
C LYS A 63 -5.12 -9.36 -4.87
N LYS A 64 -4.79 -10.61 -5.14
CA LYS A 64 -3.40 -11.06 -5.39
C LYS A 64 -2.78 -10.38 -6.61
N ALA A 65 -3.52 -10.21 -7.69
CA ALA A 65 -3.05 -9.47 -8.87
C ALA A 65 -2.78 -7.99 -8.53
N ASN A 66 -3.68 -7.35 -7.77
CA ASN A 66 -3.48 -5.97 -7.33
C ASN A 66 -2.25 -5.83 -6.42
N LEU A 67 -2.09 -6.73 -5.44
CA LEU A 67 -0.91 -6.77 -4.56
C LEU A 67 0.39 -6.89 -5.34
N LYS A 68 0.42 -7.73 -6.38
CA LYS A 68 1.59 -7.86 -7.26
C LYS A 68 1.92 -6.52 -7.94
N ASN A 69 0.91 -5.83 -8.48
CA ASN A 69 1.12 -4.54 -9.16
C ASN A 69 1.63 -3.46 -8.19
N LEU A 70 1.07 -3.41 -6.96
CA LEU A 70 1.53 -2.48 -5.92
C LEU A 70 2.97 -2.78 -5.50
N TRP A 71 3.31 -4.06 -5.33
CA TRP A 71 4.66 -4.48 -4.99
C TRP A 71 5.68 -4.11 -6.07
N GLU A 72 5.37 -4.38 -7.35
CA GLU A 72 6.24 -4.00 -8.47
C GLU A 72 6.41 -2.48 -8.60
N ALA A 73 5.40 -1.69 -8.23
CA ALA A 73 5.50 -0.24 -8.19
C ALA A 73 6.43 0.24 -7.06
N LEU A 74 6.28 -0.35 -5.87
CA LEU A 74 7.15 -0.07 -4.71
C LEU A 74 8.61 -0.41 -5.03
N GLU A 75 8.87 -1.59 -5.60
CA GLU A 75 10.21 -2.06 -5.95
C GLU A 75 10.92 -1.08 -6.91
N LYS A 76 10.23 -0.66 -7.98
CA LYS A 76 10.78 0.31 -8.93
C LYS A 76 11.06 1.69 -8.30
N LEU A 77 10.17 2.13 -7.41
CA LEU A 77 10.33 3.41 -6.72
C LEU A 77 11.53 3.37 -5.78
N GLU A 78 11.65 2.31 -4.97
CA GLU A 78 12.77 2.11 -4.06
C GLU A 78 14.09 1.95 -4.81
N GLU A 79 14.13 1.18 -5.91
CA GLU A 79 15.32 1.07 -6.77
C GLU A 79 15.80 2.44 -7.28
N SER A 80 14.87 3.31 -7.69
CA SER A 80 15.20 4.65 -8.17
C SER A 80 15.80 5.53 -7.06
N LEU A 81 15.24 5.46 -5.85
CA LEU A 81 15.70 6.19 -4.69
C LEU A 81 17.12 5.79 -4.26
N PHE A 82 17.40 4.49 -4.24
CA PHE A 82 18.73 4.00 -3.85
C PHE A 82 19.78 4.27 -4.93
N SER A 83 19.42 4.23 -6.22
CA SER A 83 20.31 4.55 -7.33
C SER A 83 20.69 6.05 -7.37
N GLU A 84 19.73 6.95 -7.08
CA GLU A 84 19.98 8.39 -6.99
C GLU A 84 20.89 8.74 -5.81
N ALA A 85 20.70 8.09 -4.65
CA ALA A 85 21.56 8.28 -3.49
C ALA A 85 23.04 7.90 -3.75
N GLU A 86 23.30 6.87 -4.57
CA GLU A 86 24.66 6.49 -4.96
C GLU A 86 25.37 7.54 -5.85
N HIS A 87 24.62 8.31 -6.64
CA HIS A 87 25.19 9.32 -7.54
C HIS A 87 25.54 10.64 -6.81
N GLU A 88 24.79 11.03 -5.77
CA GLU A 88 25.09 12.26 -5.02
C GLU A 88 26.37 12.16 -4.18
N HIS A 89 26.71 10.96 -3.68
CA HIS A 89 27.93 10.73 -2.89
C HIS A 89 29.22 10.72 -3.73
N SER A 90 29.13 10.63 -5.06
CA SER A 90 30.28 10.63 -5.98
C SER A 90 30.89 12.03 -6.19
N HIS A 91 30.10 13.10 -5.99
CA HIS A 91 30.52 14.46 -6.35
C HIS A 91 31.20 15.28 -5.24
N HIS A 92 31.46 14.70 -4.05
CA HIS A 92 32.01 15.43 -2.90
C HIS A 92 33.51 15.25 -2.62
N HIS A 93 34.28 14.69 -3.56
CA HIS A 93 35.74 14.57 -3.42
C HIS A 93 36.49 15.30 -4.53
N HIS A 94 36.38 16.63 -4.61
CA HIS A 94 37.38 17.49 -5.23
C HIS A 94 37.41 18.84 -4.51
N HIS A 95 38.24 18.93 -3.47
CA HIS A 95 38.91 20.19 -3.12
C HIS A 95 40.20 19.96 -2.34
#